data_AF-A0A2H9MKR3-F1
#
_entry.id   AF-A0A2H9MKR3-F1
#
_cell.length_a   1.000
_cell.length_b   1.000
_cell.length_c   1.000
_cell.angle_alpha   90.00
_cell.angle_beta   90.00
_cell.angle_gamma   90.00
#
_symmetry.space_group_name_H-M   'P 1'
#
loop_
_entity.id
_entity.type
_entity.pdbx_description
1 polymer ?
#
loop_
_entity_poly.entity_id
_entity_poly.type
_entity_poly.pdbx_seq_one_letter_code
_entity_poly.pdbx_strand_id
1 'polypeptide(L)' 'KVLGTVHVAFGDNSTFGGKVSCGIHLDGIIKNPTLKIDDRIILDKGKLVV' A
#
# COMPACT_ATOMS: atom_id res chain seq x y z
N LYS A 1 -4.47 -4.34 -9.55
CA LYS A 1 -3.36 -3.42 -9.21
C LYS A 1 -2.39 -3.35 -10.38
N VAL A 2 -1.56 -2.30 -10.45
CA VAL A 2 -0.56 -2.10 -11.50
C VAL A 2 0.82 -2.46 -10.92
N LEU A 3 1.63 -3.22 -11.66
CA LEU A 3 2.98 -3.55 -11.21
C LEU A 3 3.79 -2.25 -11.00
N GLY A 4 4.55 -2.18 -9.91
CA GLY A 4 5.35 -1.00 -9.60
C GLY A 4 4.61 0.13 -8.91
N THR A 5 3.33 -0.03 -8.55
CA THR A 5 2.61 0.95 -7.71
C THR A 5 2.41 0.44 -6.29
N VAL A 6 2.26 1.36 -5.35
CA VAL A 6 1.88 1.07 -3.96
C VAL A 6 0.44 1.51 -3.76
N HIS A 7 -0.38 0.62 -3.20
CA HIS A 7 -1.80 0.88 -2.93
C HIS A 7 -2.04 0.74 -1.43
N VAL A 8 -2.49 1.83 -0.83
CA VAL A 8 -2.83 1.97 0.59
C VAL A 8 -4.31 2.28 0.70
N ALA A 9 -4.98 1.76 1.73
CA ALA A 9 -6.38 2.08 2.02
C ALA A 9 -6.51 2.70 3.42
N PHE A 10 -7.46 3.63 3.56
CA PHE A 10 -7.84 4.24 4.83
C PHE A 10 -9.30 3.92 5.15
N GLY A 11 -9.58 3.56 6.40
CA GLY A 11 -10.95 3.32 6.86
C GLY A 11 -11.13 2.00 7.59
N ASP A 12 -12.24 1.33 7.30
CA ASP A 12 -12.66 0.10 7.98
C ASP A 12 -11.65 -1.03 7.77
N ASN A 13 -11.23 -1.68 8.86
CA ASN A 13 -10.40 -2.88 8.81
C ASN A 13 -11.02 -4.05 9.58
N SER A 14 -12.32 -3.98 9.90
CA SER A 14 -13.03 -4.97 10.71
C SER A 14 -13.10 -6.34 10.03
N THR A 15 -13.23 -6.36 8.70
CA THR A 15 -13.24 -7.59 7.88
C THR A 15 -11.87 -8.27 7.79
N PHE A 16 -10.80 -7.56 8.16
CA PHE A 16 -9.42 -8.07 8.22
C PHE A 16 -9.00 -8.44 9.65
N GLY A 17 -9.93 -8.41 10.62
CA GLY A 17 -9.63 -8.69 12.03
C GLY A 17 -9.04 -7.50 12.80
N GLY A 18 -9.06 -6.31 12.22
CA GLY A 18 -8.69 -5.08 12.91
C GLY A 18 -9.81 -4.54 13.81
N LYS A 19 -9.48 -3.51 14.60
CA LYS A 19 -10.40 -2.91 15.58
C LYS A 19 -11.14 -1.67 15.07
N VAL A 20 -10.80 -1.19 13.87
CA VAL A 20 -11.39 0.03 13.29
C VAL A 20 -12.61 -0.37 12.48
N SER A 21 -13.78 0.10 12.89
CA SER A 21 -15.00 -0.01 12.10
C SER A 21 -15.60 1.36 11.82
N CYS A 22 -15.83 1.66 10.55
CA CYS A 22 -16.39 2.93 10.09
C CYS A 22 -17.01 2.81 8.70
N GLY A 23 -17.90 3.73 8.33
CA GLY A 23 -18.59 3.69 7.03
C GLY A 23 -17.75 4.13 5.81
N ILE A 24 -16.43 4.25 5.95
CA ILE A 24 -15.54 4.69 4.86
C ILE A 24 -14.44 3.67 4.60
N HIS A 25 -14.08 3.54 3.32
CA HIS A 25 -12.89 2.85 2.84
C HIS A 25 -12.40 3.60 1.60
N LEU A 26 -11.24 4.25 1.70
CA LEU A 26 -10.68 5.08 0.65
C LEU A 26 -9.36 4.50 0.16
N ASP A 27 -9.30 4.19 -1.13
CA ASP A 27 -8.12 3.65 -1.79
C ASP A 27 -7.25 4.75 -2.40
N GLY A 28 -5.96 4.75 -2.05
CA GLY A 28 -4.93 5.62 -2.61
C GLY A 28 -3.87 4.83 -3.36
N ILE A 29 -3.44 5.36 -4.52
CA ILE A 29 -2.37 4.79 -5.33
C ILE A 29 -1.20 5.76 -5.42
N ILE A 30 -0.02 5.30 -4.99
CA ILE A 30 1.24 6.03 -5.16
C ILE A 30 1.88 5.59 -6.47
N LYS A 31 2.05 6.54 -7.39
CA LYS A 31 2.71 6.33 -8.70
C LYS A 31 4.21 6.57 -8.55
N ASN A 32 5.03 5.68 -9.12
CA ASN A 32 6.50 5.72 -9.07
C ASN A 32 7.11 5.77 -7.65
N PRO A 33 6.69 4.91 -6.70
CA PRO A 33 7.22 4.90 -5.34
C PRO A 33 8.64 4.32 -5.27
N THR A 34 9.43 4.79 -4.33
CA THR A 34 10.53 3.99 -3.76
C THR A 34 10.00 3.32 -2.48
N LEU A 35 9.92 1.99 -2.48
CA LEU A 35 9.40 1.19 -1.36
C LEU A 35 10.56 0.44 -0.69
N LYS A 36 10.76 0.73 0.59
CA LYS A 36 11.68 0.00 1.46
C LYS A 36 10.86 -0.84 2.44
N ILE A 37 11.22 -2.11 2.60
CA ILE A 37 10.73 -2.99 3.68
C ILE A 37 11.94 -3.33 4.53
N ASP A 38 11.89 -2.96 5.81
CA ASP A 38 13.02 -2.99 6.72
C ASP A 38 14.26 -2.28 6.11
N ASP A 39 15.31 -3.04 5.80
CA ASP A 39 16.55 -2.57 5.20
C ASP A 39 16.71 -2.86 3.70
N ARG A 40 15.67 -3.38 3.05
CA ARG A 40 15.71 -3.74 1.62
C ARG A 40 14.81 -2.84 0.78
N ILE A 41 15.36 -2.32 -0.31
CA ILE A 41 14.58 -1.65 -1.35
C ILE A 41 13.92 -2.73 -2.20
N ILE A 42 12.60 -2.67 -2.35
CA ILE A 42 11.79 -3.61 -3.15
C ILE A 42 11.31 -2.96 -4.44
N LEU A 43 10.97 -1.66 -4.36
CA LEU A 43 10.69 -0.82 -5.52
C LEU A 43 11.62 0.40 -5.49
N ASP A 44 12.21 0.76 -6.63
CA ASP A 44 12.88 2.04 -6.84
C ASP A 44 12.19 2.82 -7.96
N LYS A 45 11.59 3.97 -7.63
CA LYS A 45 10.82 4.81 -8.58
C LYS A 45 9.80 4.01 -9.41
N GLY A 46 9.13 3.06 -8.77
CA GLY A 46 8.14 2.17 -9.38
C GLY A 46 8.70 1.02 -10.20
N LYS A 47 10.01 0.80 -10.20
CA LYS A 47 10.65 -0.38 -10.80
C LYS A 47 10.91 -1.42 -9.73
N LEU A 48 10.58 -2.67 -10.01
CA LEU A 48 10.87 -3.80 -9.13
C LEU A 48 12.37 -4.08 -9.14
N VAL A 49 12.98 -4.22 -7.95
CA VAL A 49 14.44 -4.40 -7.79
C VAL A 49 14.83 -5.67 -7.01
N VAL A 50 13.88 -6.60 -6.81
CA VAL A 50 14.11 -7.92 -6.19
C VAL A 50 14.85 -8.89 -7.11
#